data_AF-A0A944BQV3-F1
#
_entry.id   AF-A0A944BQV3-F1
#
_cell.length_a   1.000
_cell.length_b   1.000
_cell.length_c   1.000
_cell.angle_alpha   90.00
_cell.angle_beta   90.00
_cell.angle_gamma   90.00
#
_symmetry.space_group_name_H-M   'P 1'
#
loop_
_entity.id
_entity.type
_entity.pdbx_description
1 polymer ?
#
loop_
_entity_poly.entity_id
_entity_poly.type
_entity_poly.pdbx_seq_one_letter_code
_entity_poly.pdbx_strand_id
1 'polypeptide(L)'
;MKFKKMSKILSALLAVVMVIMAMPMSAFAAVASDLPDNMADSHILRALEYTGYDVQAQKNNGTLYQSNSYGSRTPSNILSDISYGTSTSGKENIADSSTVSGRAPDIATFESKGLCCASFVTFFICNYLPHIEGVDTSLISDAVAATGWNSQAVVTWQKALNGLVSEGKIEKIGTSASNVDHSKLTPGDLIIFGDSENSHKHIAVYSGTYKGVDYIIHVGNDRGPEISRVDWMGQAGDKSSYPNAYYHLPIEYWEDDGSIEVYKKDTDGKALAGAVFIATETTTGQQYRIGPTDSTGYAKSEMPIPYGEYKIVESVFPTNYRAYGTTSWTKTLNKDTPNATITINAVNEIIPGNCKIVKTSEDGVVDGISFTLSGNGVNKTVTTANGGEVTISDLKPGTYTVTEENIDYYEPQEVRTVTIVSGQTATVTFNNTLKRGELKVVKTSEDNTVEGVQFKLSGTSLSGHTVEQ
;
A
#
# COMPACT_ATOMS: atom_id res chain seq x y z
N MET A 1 42.51 -4.33 13.76
CA MET A 1 42.23 -5.20 12.60
C MET A 1 40.76 -5.01 12.23
N LYS A 2 40.53 -4.15 11.24
CA LYS A 2 39.25 -3.50 10.91
C LYS A 2 38.38 -4.36 9.99
N PHE A 3 37.06 -4.29 10.22
CA PHE A 3 35.96 -4.26 9.24
C PHE A 3 36.08 -5.15 8.00
N LYS A 4 35.37 -6.30 7.99
CA LYS A 4 35.04 -6.99 6.72
C LYS A 4 33.76 -7.83 6.73
N LYS A 5 32.73 -7.48 7.52
CA LYS A 5 31.43 -8.18 7.50
C LYS A 5 30.18 -7.29 7.34
N MET A 6 30.33 -5.99 7.08
CA MET A 6 29.21 -5.05 6.96
C MET A 6 28.95 -4.47 5.55
N SER A 7 29.50 -5.05 4.46
CA SER A 7 29.32 -4.46 3.12
C SER A 7 28.40 -5.22 2.16
N LYS A 8 27.89 -6.41 2.51
CA LYS A 8 27.01 -7.18 1.61
C LYS A 8 25.51 -6.91 1.81
N ILE A 9 25.09 -6.40 2.97
CA ILE A 9 23.68 -6.05 3.24
C ILE A 9 23.37 -4.62 2.76
N LEU A 10 24.35 -3.71 2.78
CA LEU A 10 24.17 -2.33 2.32
C LEU A 10 24.16 -2.19 0.78
N SER A 11 24.78 -3.13 0.06
CA SER A 11 24.81 -3.11 -1.41
C SER A 11 23.53 -3.67 -2.06
N ALA A 12 22.79 -4.53 -1.36
CA ALA A 12 21.48 -5.00 -1.82
C ALA A 12 20.39 -3.94 -1.60
N LEU A 13 20.49 -3.14 -0.53
CA LEU A 13 19.57 -2.01 -0.29
C LEU A 13 19.80 -0.84 -1.25
N LEU A 14 21.04 -0.61 -1.72
CA LEU A 14 21.33 0.43 -2.72
C LEU A 14 20.89 0.03 -4.14
N ALA A 15 20.82 -1.27 -4.44
CA ALA A 15 20.39 -1.76 -5.76
C ALA A 15 18.87 -1.62 -5.98
N VAL A 16 18.07 -1.58 -4.91
CA VAL A 16 16.61 -1.31 -4.99
C VAL A 16 16.33 0.20 -5.05
N VAL A 17 17.27 1.05 -4.62
CA VAL A 17 17.14 2.52 -4.65
C VAL A 17 17.59 3.13 -5.99
N MET A 18 18.28 2.38 -6.86
CA MET A 18 18.79 2.87 -8.16
C MET A 18 17.96 2.45 -9.40
N VAL A 19 16.66 2.20 -9.25
CA VAL A 19 15.72 2.11 -10.41
C VAL A 19 14.72 3.28 -10.44
N ILE A 20 14.74 4.18 -9.44
CA ILE A 20 13.77 5.28 -9.31
C ILE A 20 14.30 6.59 -9.94
N MET A 21 14.89 6.53 -11.12
CA MET A 21 15.25 7.72 -11.90
C MET A 21 15.08 7.49 -13.41
N ALA A 22 13.84 7.27 -13.83
CA ALA A 22 13.31 7.69 -15.14
C ALA A 22 11.88 7.18 -15.28
N MET A 23 10.92 7.92 -14.74
CA MET A 23 9.59 7.92 -15.33
C MET A 23 9.27 9.36 -15.74
N PRO A 24 9.03 9.61 -17.03
CA PRO A 24 8.57 10.92 -17.45
C PRO A 24 7.24 11.19 -16.74
N MET A 25 7.13 12.37 -16.13
CA MET A 25 5.84 12.97 -15.78
C MET A 25 5.09 13.21 -17.09
N SER A 26 4.47 12.14 -17.60
CA SER A 26 3.56 12.21 -18.72
C SER A 26 2.29 12.85 -18.20
N ALA A 27 1.88 13.95 -18.81
CA ALA A 27 0.64 14.65 -18.48
C ALA A 27 -0.52 13.62 -18.42
N PHE A 28 -1.22 13.57 -17.29
CA PHE A 28 -2.43 12.78 -17.12
C PHE A 28 -3.46 13.24 -18.15
N ALA A 29 -3.58 12.56 -19.28
CA ALA A 29 -4.88 12.49 -19.95
C ALA A 29 -5.63 11.35 -19.27
N ALA A 30 -6.73 11.73 -18.63
CA ALA A 30 -7.58 10.81 -17.89
C ALA A 30 -8.35 9.90 -18.85
N VAL A 31 -8.69 8.70 -18.38
CA VAL A 31 -9.79 7.92 -18.94
C VAL A 31 -10.97 8.85 -19.18
N ALA A 32 -11.69 8.68 -20.29
CA ALA A 32 -12.86 9.51 -20.59
C ALA A 32 -13.74 9.59 -19.33
N SER A 33 -13.98 10.80 -18.83
CA SER A 33 -14.55 11.01 -17.49
C SER A 33 -15.98 10.48 -17.34
N ASP A 34 -16.60 10.06 -18.44
CA ASP A 34 -17.94 9.48 -18.54
C ASP A 34 -17.93 7.97 -18.80
N LEU A 35 -16.76 7.31 -18.87
CA LEU A 35 -16.67 5.85 -19.04
C LEU A 35 -17.03 5.16 -17.71
N PRO A 36 -17.95 4.17 -17.70
CA PRO A 36 -18.27 3.42 -16.50
C PRO A 36 -17.05 2.73 -15.88
N ASP A 37 -16.96 2.72 -14.55
CA ASP A 37 -15.82 2.15 -13.82
C ASP A 37 -15.60 0.67 -14.17
N ASN A 38 -16.68 -0.12 -14.27
CA ASN A 38 -16.64 -1.53 -14.66
C ASN A 38 -16.26 -1.78 -16.13
N MET A 39 -16.15 -0.73 -16.95
CA MET A 39 -15.56 -0.77 -18.29
C MET A 39 -14.15 -0.18 -18.32
N ALA A 40 -13.84 0.77 -17.43
CA ALA A 40 -12.52 1.39 -17.33
C ALA A 40 -11.49 0.47 -16.66
N ASP A 41 -11.92 -0.34 -15.68
CA ASP A 41 -11.10 -1.33 -15.01
C ASP A 41 -11.91 -2.62 -14.85
N SER A 42 -11.52 -3.66 -15.58
CA SER A 42 -12.19 -4.96 -15.57
C SER A 42 -11.18 -6.07 -15.85
N HIS A 43 -11.44 -7.27 -15.33
CA HIS A 43 -10.60 -8.46 -15.60
C HIS A 43 -10.41 -8.72 -17.10
N ILE A 44 -11.38 -8.30 -17.92
CA ILE A 44 -11.37 -8.49 -19.37
C ILE A 44 -10.36 -7.57 -20.04
N LEU A 45 -10.29 -6.31 -19.60
CA LEU A 45 -9.25 -5.38 -20.05
C LEU A 45 -7.87 -5.78 -19.54
N ARG A 46 -7.77 -6.26 -18.30
CA ARG A 46 -6.50 -6.78 -17.76
C ARG A 46 -6.04 -8.04 -18.49
N ALA A 47 -6.97 -8.93 -18.86
CA ALA A 47 -6.67 -10.09 -19.69
C ALA A 47 -6.23 -9.70 -21.11
N LEU A 48 -6.87 -8.68 -21.70
CA LEU A 48 -6.46 -8.13 -22.99
C LEU A 48 -5.06 -7.50 -22.90
N GLU A 49 -4.79 -6.72 -21.85
CA GLU A 49 -3.46 -6.17 -21.59
C GLU A 49 -2.41 -7.26 -21.41
N TYR A 50 -2.78 -8.37 -20.75
CA TYR A 50 -1.92 -9.54 -20.58
C TYR A 50 -1.54 -10.22 -21.91
N THR A 51 -2.30 -9.98 -22.99
CA THR A 51 -1.93 -10.43 -24.35
C THR A 51 -0.94 -9.49 -25.06
N GLY A 52 -0.52 -8.39 -24.43
CA GLY A 52 0.34 -7.38 -25.03
C GLY A 52 -0.42 -6.21 -25.69
N TYR A 53 -1.75 -6.21 -25.65
CA TYR A 53 -2.54 -5.08 -26.14
C TYR A 53 -2.40 -3.87 -25.18
N ASP A 54 -2.05 -2.70 -25.68
CA ASP A 54 -1.73 -1.53 -24.84
C ASP A 54 -2.99 -0.76 -24.40
N VAL A 55 -3.74 -1.37 -23.47
CA VAL A 55 -4.92 -0.75 -22.85
C VAL A 55 -4.53 0.55 -22.13
N GLN A 56 -3.36 0.61 -21.52
CA GLN A 56 -2.93 1.78 -20.75
C GLN A 56 -2.64 2.98 -21.62
N ALA A 57 -2.03 2.83 -22.80
CA ALA A 57 -1.91 3.93 -23.75
C ALA A 57 -3.28 4.48 -24.14
N GLN A 58 -4.30 3.62 -24.32
CA GLN A 58 -5.66 4.06 -24.61
C GLN A 58 -6.34 4.77 -23.42
N LYS A 59 -6.06 4.35 -22.19
CA LYS A 59 -6.49 5.04 -20.97
C LYS A 59 -5.82 6.42 -20.88
N ASN A 60 -4.50 6.46 -21.04
CA ASN A 60 -3.65 7.65 -20.91
C ASN A 60 -3.91 8.71 -21.97
N ASN A 61 -4.47 8.37 -23.14
CA ASN A 61 -4.81 9.33 -24.17
C ASN A 61 -6.34 9.53 -24.32
N GLY A 62 -7.13 8.94 -23.42
CA GLY A 62 -8.59 9.08 -23.40
C GLY A 62 -9.31 8.40 -24.56
N THR A 63 -8.67 7.45 -25.26
CA THR A 63 -9.23 6.84 -26.48
C THR A 63 -9.87 5.47 -26.27
N LEU A 64 -9.81 4.90 -25.07
CA LEU A 64 -10.48 3.64 -24.73
C LEU A 64 -11.98 3.71 -25.06
N TYR A 65 -12.48 2.75 -25.84
CA TYR A 65 -13.86 2.70 -26.40
C TYR A 65 -14.31 3.92 -27.21
N GLN A 66 -13.39 4.73 -27.75
CA GLN A 66 -13.72 5.86 -28.63
C GLN A 66 -13.69 5.46 -30.12
N SER A 67 -14.48 6.17 -30.95
CA SER A 67 -14.82 5.81 -32.34
C SER A 67 -13.66 5.60 -33.32
N ASN A 68 -12.42 5.91 -32.95
CA ASN A 68 -11.23 5.77 -33.78
C ASN A 68 -10.16 4.86 -33.18
N SER A 69 -10.51 4.05 -32.17
CA SER A 69 -9.52 3.35 -31.33
C SER A 69 -9.85 1.88 -31.06
N TYR A 70 -10.80 1.31 -31.79
CA TYR A 70 -11.18 -0.10 -31.72
C TYR A 70 -11.34 -0.67 -33.13
N GLY A 71 -11.37 -2.01 -33.25
CA GLY A 71 -11.45 -2.73 -34.51
C GLY A 71 -10.38 -2.24 -35.49
N SER A 72 -10.65 -2.27 -36.80
CA SER A 72 -9.69 -1.86 -37.85
C SER A 72 -9.09 -0.45 -37.72
N ARG A 73 -9.59 0.39 -36.80
CA ARG A 73 -9.07 1.72 -36.50
C ARG A 73 -8.03 1.74 -35.37
N THR A 74 -7.88 0.67 -34.59
CA THR A 74 -6.87 0.58 -33.53
C THR A 74 -5.46 0.77 -34.11
N PRO A 75 -4.66 1.71 -33.58
CA PRO A 75 -3.28 1.90 -34.01
C PRO A 75 -2.43 0.65 -33.84
N SER A 76 -1.52 0.38 -34.77
CA SER A 76 -0.68 -0.84 -34.74
C SER A 76 0.14 -1.01 -33.46
N ASN A 77 0.58 0.09 -32.84
CA ASN A 77 1.35 0.08 -31.59
C ASN A 77 0.49 -0.19 -30.34
N ILE A 78 -0.82 -0.36 -30.50
CA ILE A 78 -1.75 -0.71 -29.42
C ILE A 78 -2.13 -2.20 -29.48
N LEU A 79 -1.96 -2.84 -30.64
CA LEU A 79 -2.39 -4.22 -30.84
C LEU A 79 -1.56 -5.21 -30.01
N SER A 80 -2.19 -6.33 -29.69
CA SER A 80 -1.50 -7.49 -29.12
C SER A 80 -0.48 -8.06 -30.11
N ASP A 81 0.60 -8.64 -29.59
CA ASP A 81 1.57 -9.41 -30.36
C ASP A 81 1.03 -10.80 -30.79
N ILE A 82 -0.13 -11.21 -30.26
CA ILE A 82 -0.78 -12.47 -30.58
C ILE A 82 -1.62 -12.31 -31.85
N SER A 83 -1.25 -13.01 -32.92
CA SER A 83 -2.00 -13.02 -34.19
C SER A 83 -3.18 -14.01 -34.20
N TYR A 84 -3.93 -14.07 -35.30
CA TYR A 84 -4.96 -15.10 -35.48
C TYR A 84 -4.34 -16.48 -35.71
N GLY A 85 -4.83 -17.49 -34.98
CA GLY A 85 -4.37 -18.87 -35.16
C GLY A 85 -5.30 -19.92 -34.56
N THR A 86 -5.35 -21.11 -35.17
CA THR A 86 -6.26 -22.20 -34.74
C THR A 86 -5.53 -23.33 -34.02
N SER A 87 -4.22 -23.19 -33.79
CA SER A 87 -3.36 -24.27 -33.30
C SER A 87 -3.35 -24.40 -31.77
N THR A 88 -3.65 -23.34 -31.03
CA THR A 88 -3.67 -23.35 -29.56
C THR A 88 -5.07 -23.50 -29.02
N SER A 89 -5.22 -24.13 -27.86
CA SER A 89 -6.49 -24.29 -27.15
C SER A 89 -6.91 -23.10 -26.31
N GLY A 90 -5.96 -22.23 -25.96
CA GLY A 90 -6.10 -21.21 -24.94
C GLY A 90 -5.77 -21.72 -23.53
N LYS A 91 -5.55 -23.04 -23.35
CA LYS A 91 -5.20 -23.66 -22.05
C LYS A 91 -3.69 -23.78 -21.83
N GLU A 92 -2.88 -23.44 -22.82
CA GLU A 92 -1.43 -23.50 -22.75
C GLU A 92 -0.93 -22.61 -21.60
N ASN A 93 -0.16 -23.19 -20.68
CA ASN A 93 0.32 -22.49 -19.49
C ASN A 93 1.68 -23.05 -19.04
N ILE A 94 2.45 -22.19 -18.39
CA ILE A 94 3.77 -22.46 -17.83
C ILE A 94 3.70 -22.40 -16.30
N ALA A 95 4.69 -22.98 -15.61
CA ALA A 95 4.81 -22.84 -14.17
C ALA A 95 5.27 -21.43 -13.81
N ASP A 96 4.58 -20.79 -12.88
CA ASP A 96 4.91 -19.46 -12.37
C ASP A 96 4.47 -19.36 -10.91
N SER A 97 5.41 -19.37 -9.97
CA SER A 97 5.12 -19.32 -8.54
C SER A 97 4.63 -17.96 -8.05
N SER A 98 4.64 -16.93 -8.89
CA SER A 98 4.15 -15.60 -8.54
C SER A 98 2.63 -15.45 -8.70
N THR A 99 1.98 -16.41 -9.38
CA THR A 99 0.54 -16.38 -9.65
C THR A 99 -0.27 -17.20 -8.65
N VAL A 100 -1.59 -16.98 -8.63
CA VAL A 100 -2.51 -17.59 -7.65
C VAL A 100 -2.47 -19.12 -7.68
N SER A 101 -2.40 -19.71 -8.87
CA SER A 101 -2.43 -21.17 -9.06
C SER A 101 -1.04 -21.82 -9.14
N GLY A 102 0.04 -21.03 -9.13
CA GLY A 102 1.38 -21.52 -9.49
C GLY A 102 1.58 -21.77 -10.99
N ARG A 103 0.63 -21.34 -11.84
CA ARG A 103 0.69 -21.42 -13.31
C ARG A 103 0.35 -20.07 -13.94
N ALA A 104 0.84 -19.80 -15.14
CA ALA A 104 0.49 -18.59 -15.91
C ALA A 104 0.20 -18.97 -17.37
N PRO A 105 -0.70 -18.25 -18.07
CA PRO A 105 -0.89 -18.46 -19.51
C PRO A 105 0.43 -18.33 -20.29
N ASP A 106 0.68 -19.25 -21.22
CA ASP A 106 1.93 -19.28 -22.01
C ASP A 106 1.87 -18.30 -23.18
N ILE A 107 2.10 -17.02 -22.88
CA ILE A 107 2.04 -15.93 -23.86
C ILE A 107 2.96 -16.18 -25.06
N ALA A 108 4.18 -16.69 -24.85
CA ALA A 108 5.10 -16.97 -25.95
C ALA A 108 4.55 -18.04 -26.92
N THR A 109 3.86 -19.06 -26.39
CA THR A 109 3.16 -20.03 -27.25
C THR A 109 2.00 -19.37 -28.01
N PHE A 110 1.25 -18.47 -27.39
CA PHE A 110 0.15 -17.77 -28.07
C PHE A 110 0.67 -16.79 -29.14
N GLU A 111 1.72 -16.02 -28.88
CA GLU A 111 2.35 -15.13 -29.87
C GLU A 111 2.84 -15.91 -31.10
N SER A 112 3.45 -17.07 -30.88
CA SER A 112 4.00 -17.89 -31.97
C SER A 112 2.97 -18.66 -32.80
N LYS A 113 1.81 -18.98 -32.23
CA LYS A 113 0.81 -19.87 -32.87
C LYS A 113 -0.56 -19.22 -33.11
N GLY A 114 -0.79 -18.06 -32.53
CA GLY A 114 -2.01 -17.27 -32.61
C GLY A 114 -3.20 -17.86 -31.85
N LEU A 115 -4.21 -17.03 -31.59
CA LEU A 115 -5.49 -17.42 -30.99
C LEU A 115 -6.62 -17.27 -32.01
N CYS A 116 -7.65 -18.13 -31.92
CA CYS A 116 -8.92 -17.91 -32.59
C CYS A 116 -9.95 -17.47 -31.53
N CYS A 117 -11.11 -16.97 -31.96
CA CYS A 117 -12.12 -16.44 -31.06
C CYS A 117 -12.47 -17.35 -29.86
N ALA A 118 -12.69 -18.65 -30.09
CA ALA A 118 -13.00 -19.60 -29.01
C ALA A 118 -11.77 -19.96 -28.15
N SER A 119 -10.57 -19.95 -28.74
CA SER A 119 -9.32 -20.14 -27.98
C SER A 119 -9.04 -18.94 -27.08
N PHE A 120 -9.38 -17.71 -27.51
CA PHE A 120 -9.28 -16.54 -26.65
C PHE A 120 -10.28 -16.58 -25.49
N VAL A 121 -11.53 -17.00 -25.72
CA VAL A 121 -12.49 -17.21 -24.64
C VAL A 121 -12.00 -18.28 -23.66
N THR A 122 -11.32 -19.32 -24.17
CA THR A 122 -10.67 -20.34 -23.33
C THR A 122 -9.49 -19.78 -22.56
N PHE A 123 -8.63 -18.99 -23.19
CA PHE A 123 -7.54 -18.26 -22.53
C PHE A 123 -8.10 -17.39 -21.41
N PHE A 124 -9.15 -16.64 -21.68
CA PHE A 124 -9.71 -15.72 -20.72
C PHE A 124 -10.34 -16.47 -19.53
N ILE A 125 -11.30 -17.37 -19.78
CA ILE A 125 -12.09 -18.03 -18.72
C ILE A 125 -11.34 -19.17 -18.05
N CYS A 126 -10.67 -20.02 -18.81
CA CYS A 126 -10.12 -21.29 -18.31
C CYS A 126 -8.63 -21.21 -17.96
N ASN A 127 -7.98 -20.08 -18.21
CA ASN A 127 -6.53 -19.94 -18.01
C ASN A 127 -6.22 -18.65 -17.24
N TYR A 128 -6.54 -17.47 -17.78
CA TYR A 128 -6.24 -16.19 -17.16
C TYR A 128 -6.99 -15.97 -15.84
N LEU A 129 -8.32 -16.02 -15.85
CA LEU A 129 -9.15 -15.82 -14.65
C LEU A 129 -8.72 -16.71 -13.45
N PRO A 130 -8.62 -18.04 -13.58
CA PRO A 130 -8.28 -18.91 -12.45
C PRO A 130 -6.81 -18.90 -12.04
N HIS A 131 -5.90 -18.44 -12.91
CA HIS A 131 -4.47 -18.49 -12.62
C HIS A 131 -3.89 -17.14 -12.23
N ILE A 132 -4.36 -16.06 -12.85
CA ILE A 132 -3.89 -14.70 -12.63
C ILE A 132 -4.79 -13.97 -11.63
N GLU A 133 -6.11 -14.01 -11.84
CA GLU A 133 -7.07 -13.26 -11.02
C GLU A 133 -7.60 -14.09 -9.82
N GLY A 134 -7.35 -15.40 -9.81
CA GLY A 134 -7.80 -16.30 -8.74
C GLY A 134 -9.29 -16.59 -8.73
N VAL A 135 -10.01 -16.25 -9.80
CA VAL A 135 -11.43 -16.50 -9.96
C VAL A 135 -11.67 -17.99 -10.18
N ASP A 136 -12.46 -18.64 -9.33
CA ASP A 136 -12.91 -20.01 -9.58
C ASP A 136 -13.81 -20.02 -10.81
N THR A 137 -13.37 -20.59 -11.93
CA THR A 137 -14.16 -20.77 -13.17
C THR A 137 -14.54 -22.23 -13.44
N SER A 138 -14.53 -23.08 -12.41
CA SER A 138 -14.76 -24.52 -12.50
C SER A 138 -16.07 -24.88 -13.20
N LEU A 139 -17.19 -24.20 -12.88
CA LEU A 139 -18.48 -24.47 -13.53
C LEU A 139 -18.41 -24.43 -15.06
N ILE A 140 -17.80 -23.37 -15.62
CA ILE A 140 -17.72 -23.17 -17.06
C ILE A 140 -16.65 -24.08 -17.66
N SER A 141 -15.47 -24.15 -17.03
CA SER A 141 -14.35 -24.95 -17.52
C SER A 141 -14.66 -26.46 -17.50
N ASP A 142 -15.36 -26.95 -16.49
CA ASP A 142 -15.85 -28.32 -16.39
C ASP A 142 -16.95 -28.60 -17.41
N ALA A 143 -17.89 -27.66 -17.63
CA ALA A 143 -18.91 -27.82 -18.66
C ALA A 143 -18.29 -27.91 -20.06
N VAL A 144 -17.28 -27.09 -20.36
CA VAL A 144 -16.51 -27.16 -21.61
C VAL A 144 -15.77 -28.49 -21.70
N ALA A 145 -15.11 -28.95 -20.64
CA ALA A 145 -14.40 -30.23 -20.62
C ALA A 145 -15.35 -31.43 -20.81
N ALA A 146 -16.52 -31.39 -20.18
CA ALA A 146 -17.54 -32.44 -20.22
C ALA A 146 -18.13 -32.66 -21.63
N THR A 147 -18.00 -31.68 -22.53
CA THR A 147 -18.38 -31.88 -23.94
C THR A 147 -17.52 -32.94 -24.64
N GLY A 148 -16.29 -33.16 -24.17
CA GLY A 148 -15.27 -33.98 -24.82
C GLY A 148 -14.72 -33.40 -26.13
N TRP A 149 -15.01 -32.13 -26.43
CA TRP A 149 -14.68 -31.47 -27.69
C TRP A 149 -13.57 -30.42 -27.52
N ASN A 150 -12.96 -30.06 -28.65
CA ASN A 150 -11.90 -29.06 -28.73
C ASN A 150 -12.43 -27.67 -28.33
N SER A 151 -11.77 -27.01 -27.37
CA SER A 151 -12.19 -25.68 -26.88
C SER A 151 -12.00 -24.56 -27.91
N GLN A 152 -11.22 -24.81 -28.96
CA GLN A 152 -11.05 -23.91 -30.12
C GLN A 152 -12.28 -23.82 -31.02
N ALA A 153 -13.30 -24.67 -30.81
CA ALA A 153 -14.50 -24.67 -31.62
C ALA A 153 -15.65 -23.94 -30.91
N VAL A 154 -16.29 -22.99 -31.60
CA VAL A 154 -17.44 -22.21 -31.07
C VAL A 154 -18.59 -23.14 -30.65
N VAL A 155 -18.82 -24.22 -31.39
CA VAL A 155 -19.87 -25.21 -31.08
C VAL A 155 -19.63 -25.91 -29.74
N THR A 156 -18.38 -26.07 -29.30
CA THR A 156 -18.04 -26.61 -27.98
C THR A 156 -18.57 -25.71 -26.87
N TRP A 157 -18.28 -24.41 -26.97
CA TRP A 157 -18.77 -23.41 -26.03
C TRP A 157 -20.29 -23.33 -26.02
N GLN A 158 -20.91 -23.31 -27.20
CA GLN A 158 -22.37 -23.29 -27.28
C GLN A 158 -23.01 -24.49 -26.58
N LYS A 159 -22.49 -25.70 -26.82
CA LYS A 159 -22.99 -26.92 -26.20
C LYS A 159 -22.85 -26.87 -24.68
N ALA A 160 -21.70 -26.44 -24.18
CA ALA A 160 -21.45 -26.29 -22.75
C ALA A 160 -22.41 -25.26 -22.10
N LEU A 161 -22.50 -24.06 -22.68
CA LEU A 161 -23.34 -22.98 -22.17
C LEU A 161 -24.84 -23.34 -22.22
N ASN A 162 -25.32 -23.92 -23.32
CA ASN A 162 -26.71 -24.39 -23.40
C ASN A 162 -27.00 -25.51 -22.39
N GLY A 163 -26.04 -26.39 -22.13
CA GLY A 163 -26.14 -27.40 -21.07
C GLY A 163 -26.35 -26.74 -19.70
N LEU A 164 -25.50 -25.78 -19.35
CA LEU A 164 -25.61 -25.02 -18.10
C LEU A 164 -26.93 -24.23 -18.00
N VAL A 165 -27.42 -23.66 -19.10
CA VAL A 165 -28.75 -23.02 -19.15
C VAL A 165 -29.86 -24.03 -18.88
N SER A 166 -29.79 -25.22 -19.47
CA SER A 166 -30.80 -26.28 -19.25
C SER A 166 -30.79 -26.81 -17.81
N GLU A 167 -29.64 -26.75 -17.14
CA GLU A 167 -29.48 -27.07 -15.72
C GLU A 167 -29.88 -25.92 -14.78
N GLY A 168 -30.22 -24.74 -15.33
CA GLY A 168 -30.56 -23.54 -14.55
C GLY A 168 -29.36 -22.92 -13.83
N LYS A 169 -28.13 -23.22 -14.24
CA LYS A 169 -26.90 -22.72 -13.60
C LYS A 169 -26.42 -21.39 -14.17
N ILE A 170 -26.76 -21.08 -15.41
CA ILE A 170 -26.51 -19.78 -16.05
C ILE A 170 -27.76 -19.35 -16.84
N GLU A 171 -27.84 -18.09 -17.25
CA GLU A 171 -28.99 -17.57 -18.00
C GLU A 171 -28.64 -17.26 -19.46
N LYS A 172 -29.53 -17.64 -20.38
CA LYS A 172 -29.51 -17.15 -21.77
C LYS A 172 -30.42 -15.94 -21.89
N ILE A 173 -29.85 -14.74 -21.90
CA ILE A 173 -30.55 -13.46 -21.77
C ILE A 173 -30.95 -12.83 -23.12
N GLY A 174 -30.62 -13.49 -24.23
CA GLY A 174 -30.97 -13.03 -25.57
C GLY A 174 -30.57 -14.00 -26.66
N THR A 175 -31.18 -13.85 -27.83
CA THR A 175 -30.83 -14.57 -29.07
C THR A 175 -30.50 -13.64 -30.22
N SER A 176 -30.62 -12.32 -30.04
CA SER A 176 -30.24 -11.30 -31.00
C SER A 176 -30.01 -9.96 -30.31
N ALA A 177 -29.39 -9.02 -31.01
CA ALA A 177 -29.22 -7.65 -30.51
C ALA A 177 -30.55 -6.93 -30.24
N SER A 178 -31.66 -7.40 -30.81
CA SER A 178 -32.98 -6.77 -30.64
C SER A 178 -33.77 -7.30 -29.45
N ASN A 179 -33.36 -8.42 -28.84
CA ASN A 179 -34.11 -9.05 -27.75
C ASN A 179 -33.28 -9.37 -26.51
N VAL A 180 -32.00 -9.00 -26.50
CA VAL A 180 -31.15 -9.18 -25.32
C VAL A 180 -31.64 -8.28 -24.19
N ASP A 181 -31.70 -8.85 -22.99
CA ASP A 181 -31.95 -8.11 -21.76
C ASP A 181 -30.67 -7.37 -21.33
N HIS A 182 -30.50 -6.14 -21.81
CA HIS A 182 -29.37 -5.29 -21.45
C HIS A 182 -29.27 -4.98 -19.95
N SER A 183 -30.36 -5.15 -19.17
CA SER A 183 -30.29 -4.93 -17.72
C SER A 183 -29.50 -6.01 -16.98
N LYS A 184 -29.29 -7.16 -17.61
CA LYS A 184 -28.52 -8.29 -17.10
C LYS A 184 -27.12 -8.40 -17.71
N LEU A 185 -26.88 -7.70 -18.82
CA LEU A 185 -25.65 -7.83 -19.59
C LEU A 185 -24.49 -7.14 -18.84
N THR A 186 -23.51 -7.91 -18.39
CA THR A 186 -22.37 -7.42 -17.63
C THR A 186 -21.06 -7.72 -18.36
N PRO A 187 -20.04 -6.83 -18.32
CA PRO A 187 -18.73 -7.15 -18.85
C PRO A 187 -18.29 -8.53 -18.38
N GLY A 188 -18.03 -9.42 -19.35
CA GLY A 188 -17.60 -10.78 -19.10
C GLY A 188 -18.52 -11.84 -19.67
N ASP A 189 -19.77 -11.47 -19.89
CA ASP A 189 -20.77 -12.29 -20.56
C ASP A 189 -20.29 -12.73 -21.94
N LEU A 190 -20.83 -13.86 -22.41
CA LEU A 190 -20.41 -14.43 -23.69
C LEU A 190 -21.47 -14.22 -24.75
N ILE A 191 -21.02 -13.78 -25.92
CA ILE A 191 -21.87 -13.59 -27.11
C ILE A 191 -21.41 -14.58 -28.18
N ILE A 192 -22.34 -15.41 -28.65
CA ILE A 192 -22.12 -16.28 -29.82
C ILE A 192 -22.75 -15.63 -31.04
N PHE A 193 -22.02 -15.65 -32.15
CA PHE A 193 -22.44 -15.07 -33.42
C PHE A 193 -22.60 -16.14 -34.50
N GLY A 194 -23.58 -15.97 -35.39
CA GLY A 194 -23.80 -16.81 -36.56
C GLY A 194 -24.48 -16.05 -37.71
N ASP A 195 -24.64 -16.70 -38.86
CA ASP A 195 -25.32 -16.13 -40.05
C ASP A 195 -26.74 -16.70 -40.27
N SER A 196 -27.16 -17.62 -39.43
CA SER A 196 -28.49 -18.23 -39.38
C SER A 196 -28.75 -18.77 -37.97
N GLU A 197 -30.00 -19.13 -37.67
CA GLU A 197 -30.43 -19.56 -36.32
C GLU A 197 -29.60 -20.72 -35.73
N ASN A 198 -29.11 -21.62 -36.58
CA ASN A 198 -28.27 -22.76 -36.20
C ASN A 198 -26.79 -22.62 -36.59
N SER A 199 -26.33 -21.39 -36.84
CA SER A 199 -24.94 -21.10 -37.21
C SER A 199 -24.14 -20.56 -36.02
N HIS A 200 -22.89 -20.97 -35.92
CA HIS A 200 -21.99 -20.66 -34.81
C HIS A 200 -20.59 -20.39 -35.37
N LYS A 201 -20.37 -19.16 -35.82
CA LYS A 201 -19.11 -18.75 -36.47
C LYS A 201 -18.10 -18.17 -35.50
N HIS A 202 -18.57 -17.35 -34.57
CA HIS A 202 -17.71 -16.62 -33.64
C HIS A 202 -18.26 -16.66 -32.22
N ILE A 203 -17.37 -16.47 -31.26
CA ILE A 203 -17.69 -16.19 -29.87
C ILE A 203 -16.84 -15.00 -29.42
N ALA A 204 -17.35 -14.17 -28.53
CA ALA A 204 -16.62 -13.03 -27.98
C ALA A 204 -16.99 -12.81 -26.52
N VAL A 205 -16.09 -12.16 -25.79
CA VAL A 205 -16.33 -11.70 -24.42
C VAL A 205 -16.93 -10.30 -24.50
N TYR A 206 -18.08 -10.10 -23.89
CA TYR A 206 -18.73 -8.80 -23.82
C TYR A 206 -17.94 -7.85 -22.92
N SER A 207 -17.71 -6.63 -23.38
CA SER A 207 -16.81 -5.65 -22.75
C SER A 207 -17.53 -4.42 -22.21
N GLY A 208 -18.87 -4.40 -22.29
CA GLY A 208 -19.73 -3.32 -21.79
C GLY A 208 -20.42 -2.49 -22.88
N THR A 209 -21.46 -1.74 -22.48
CA THR A 209 -22.15 -0.77 -23.34
C THR A 209 -21.66 0.63 -22.98
N TYR A 210 -21.15 1.36 -23.96
CA TYR A 210 -20.77 2.76 -23.79
C TYR A 210 -21.35 3.62 -24.91
N LYS A 211 -22.03 4.71 -24.54
CA LYS A 211 -22.73 5.62 -25.47
C LYS A 211 -23.70 4.90 -26.43
N GLY A 212 -24.40 3.89 -25.90
CA GLY A 212 -25.37 3.09 -26.67
C GLY A 212 -24.74 2.12 -27.66
N VAL A 213 -23.45 1.83 -27.53
CA VAL A 213 -22.71 0.88 -28.37
C VAL A 213 -22.19 -0.26 -27.49
N ASP A 214 -22.49 -1.50 -27.89
CA ASP A 214 -21.98 -2.70 -27.24
C ASP A 214 -20.60 -3.06 -27.76
N TYR A 215 -19.66 -3.19 -26.83
CA TYR A 215 -18.29 -3.57 -27.09
C TYR A 215 -18.01 -5.01 -26.70
N ILE A 216 -17.07 -5.62 -27.41
CA ILE A 216 -16.61 -6.99 -27.19
C ILE A 216 -15.09 -7.04 -27.28
N ILE A 217 -14.48 -8.03 -26.64
CA ILE A 217 -13.14 -8.50 -26.98
C ILE A 217 -13.26 -9.73 -27.85
N HIS A 218 -12.66 -9.67 -29.04
CA HIS A 218 -12.79 -10.69 -30.06
C HIS A 218 -11.47 -10.95 -30.77
N VAL A 219 -11.32 -12.16 -31.33
CA VAL A 219 -10.21 -12.54 -32.22
C VAL A 219 -10.77 -13.04 -33.54
N GLY A 220 -10.84 -12.15 -34.53
CA GLY A 220 -11.54 -12.42 -35.81
C GLY A 220 -10.71 -12.22 -37.07
N ASN A 221 -9.53 -11.62 -36.95
CA ASN A 221 -8.66 -11.28 -38.07
C ASN A 221 -7.20 -11.27 -37.62
N ASP A 222 -6.28 -11.02 -38.56
CA ASP A 222 -4.83 -11.10 -38.34
C ASP A 222 -4.27 -10.14 -37.26
N ARG A 223 -5.09 -9.21 -36.74
CA ARG A 223 -4.74 -8.27 -35.66
C ARG A 223 -4.84 -8.86 -34.25
N GLY A 224 -5.37 -10.08 -34.09
CA GLY A 224 -5.40 -10.74 -32.79
C GLY A 224 -6.55 -10.34 -31.86
N PRO A 225 -6.37 -10.51 -30.54
CA PRO A 225 -7.26 -10.00 -29.50
C PRO A 225 -7.40 -8.48 -29.56
N GLU A 226 -8.64 -8.02 -29.70
CA GLU A 226 -8.93 -6.59 -29.84
C GLU A 226 -10.29 -6.22 -29.26
N ILE A 227 -10.41 -4.94 -28.88
CA ILE A 227 -11.70 -4.31 -28.67
C ILE A 227 -12.40 -4.15 -30.03
N SER A 228 -13.64 -4.59 -30.13
CA SER A 228 -14.49 -4.43 -31.31
C SER A 228 -15.93 -4.11 -30.89
N ARG A 229 -16.79 -3.85 -31.88
CA ARG A 229 -18.22 -3.60 -31.67
C ARG A 229 -19.04 -4.80 -32.12
N VAL A 230 -20.13 -5.05 -31.39
CA VAL A 230 -21.09 -6.10 -31.72
C VAL A 230 -21.70 -5.89 -33.11
N ASP A 231 -22.10 -4.67 -33.46
CA ASP A 231 -22.76 -4.36 -34.74
C ASP A 231 -21.80 -4.36 -35.95
N TRP A 232 -20.49 -4.30 -35.72
CA TRP A 232 -19.49 -4.41 -36.78
C TRP A 232 -19.26 -5.86 -37.23
N MET A 233 -19.58 -6.84 -36.38
CA MET A 233 -19.54 -8.26 -36.75
C MET A 233 -20.48 -8.57 -37.94
N GLY A 234 -21.56 -7.81 -38.09
CA GLY A 234 -22.49 -7.91 -39.22
C GLY A 234 -22.02 -7.21 -40.51
N GLN A 235 -20.91 -6.47 -40.47
CA GLN A 235 -20.43 -5.62 -41.59
C GLN A 235 -19.21 -6.22 -42.32
N ALA A 236 -18.83 -7.45 -42.00
CA ALA A 236 -17.64 -8.12 -42.54
C ALA A 236 -17.86 -8.85 -43.88
N GLY A 237 -18.90 -8.49 -44.64
CA GLY A 237 -19.19 -9.08 -45.95
C GLY A 237 -19.53 -10.57 -45.88
N ASP A 238 -18.71 -11.41 -46.52
CA ASP A 238 -18.86 -12.87 -46.51
C ASP A 238 -18.60 -13.51 -45.13
N LYS A 239 -17.89 -12.79 -44.26
CA LYS A 239 -17.63 -13.16 -42.87
C LYS A 239 -18.65 -12.58 -41.90
N SER A 240 -19.69 -11.89 -42.39
CA SER A 240 -20.72 -11.31 -41.53
C SER A 240 -21.38 -12.37 -40.65
N SER A 241 -21.52 -12.03 -39.37
CA SER A 241 -22.24 -12.81 -38.38
C SER A 241 -22.93 -11.88 -37.39
N TYR A 242 -24.06 -12.33 -36.87
CA TYR A 242 -24.93 -11.58 -35.99
C TYR A 242 -25.05 -12.32 -34.66
N PRO A 243 -25.29 -11.60 -33.55
CA PRO A 243 -25.53 -12.24 -32.27
C PRO A 243 -26.68 -13.25 -32.37
N ASN A 244 -26.39 -14.49 -31.98
CA ASN A 244 -27.32 -15.62 -31.96
C ASN A 244 -27.65 -16.08 -30.54
N ALA A 245 -26.80 -15.73 -29.56
CA ALA A 245 -27.02 -16.03 -28.16
C ALA A 245 -26.18 -15.12 -27.27
N TYR A 246 -26.80 -14.64 -26.19
CA TYR A 246 -26.15 -13.92 -25.10
C TYR A 246 -26.27 -14.78 -23.84
N TYR A 247 -25.14 -15.10 -23.23
CA TYR A 247 -25.08 -15.90 -22.01
C TYR A 247 -24.59 -15.02 -20.87
N HIS A 248 -25.46 -14.82 -19.89
CA HIS A 248 -25.10 -14.17 -18.64
C HIS A 248 -24.38 -15.18 -17.75
N LEU A 249 -23.12 -14.90 -17.45
CA LEU A 249 -22.33 -15.74 -16.56
C LEU A 249 -22.60 -15.35 -15.10
N PRO A 250 -22.63 -16.30 -14.15
CA PRO A 250 -22.84 -16.02 -12.74
C PRO A 250 -21.94 -14.90 -12.23
N ILE A 251 -22.55 -13.95 -11.50
CA ILE A 251 -21.88 -12.81 -10.84
C ILE A 251 -20.67 -13.25 -9.99
N GLU A 252 -20.67 -14.49 -9.50
CA GLU A 252 -19.58 -15.08 -8.71
C GLU A 252 -18.26 -15.29 -9.49
N TYR A 253 -18.25 -15.22 -10.84
CA TYR A 253 -17.01 -15.22 -11.65
C TYR A 253 -16.35 -13.85 -11.78
N TRP A 254 -17.00 -12.82 -11.24
CA TRP A 254 -16.66 -11.43 -11.44
C TRP A 254 -16.77 -10.74 -10.10
N GLU A 255 -16.23 -11.36 -9.04
CA GLU A 255 -16.30 -10.76 -7.71
C GLU A 255 -15.82 -9.32 -7.82
N ASP A 256 -16.74 -8.39 -7.55
CA ASP A 256 -16.46 -6.97 -7.60
C ASP A 256 -15.23 -6.73 -6.73
N ASP A 257 -14.13 -6.27 -7.32
CA ASP A 257 -12.98 -5.89 -6.52
C ASP A 257 -13.35 -4.66 -5.67
N GLY A 258 -12.77 -4.58 -4.49
CA GLY A 258 -12.82 -3.39 -3.67
C GLY A 258 -11.44 -2.83 -3.39
N SER A 259 -11.34 -2.07 -2.31
CA SER A 259 -10.06 -1.54 -1.85
C SER A 259 -10.00 -1.47 -0.34
N ILE A 260 -8.77 -1.37 0.18
CA ILE A 260 -8.54 -1.06 1.58
C ILE A 260 -7.82 0.29 1.62
N GLU A 261 -8.35 1.20 2.43
CA GLU A 261 -7.70 2.47 2.72
C GLU A 261 -7.40 2.64 4.21
N VAL A 262 -6.38 3.41 4.51
CA VAL A 262 -5.88 3.64 5.86
C VAL A 262 -5.72 5.13 6.11
N TYR A 263 -6.22 5.58 7.26
CA TYR A 263 -5.91 6.88 7.85
C TYR A 263 -5.05 6.69 9.10
N LYS A 264 -3.84 7.23 9.05
CA LYS A 264 -2.81 7.08 10.08
C LYS A 264 -2.58 8.38 10.82
N LYS A 265 -2.68 8.32 12.14
CA LYS A 265 -2.37 9.44 13.04
C LYS A 265 -1.55 9.02 14.26
N ASP A 266 -1.05 10.01 14.99
CA ASP A 266 -0.53 9.81 16.33
C ASP A 266 -1.59 10.02 17.42
N THR A 267 -1.20 9.80 18.68
CA THR A 267 -2.05 9.98 19.86
C THR A 267 -2.55 11.41 20.05
N ASP A 268 -1.86 12.39 19.47
CA ASP A 268 -2.22 13.82 19.54
C ASP A 268 -3.08 14.24 18.32
N GLY A 269 -3.40 13.30 17.43
CA GLY A 269 -4.25 13.51 16.26
C GLY A 269 -3.51 13.97 15.00
N LYS A 270 -2.18 14.11 15.05
CA LYS A 270 -1.37 14.50 13.89
C LYS A 270 -1.27 13.35 12.89
N ALA A 271 -1.49 13.64 11.62
CA ALA A 271 -1.31 12.69 10.52
C ALA A 271 0.14 12.17 10.41
N LEU A 272 0.30 10.89 10.07
CA LEU A 272 1.62 10.24 9.98
C LEU A 272 1.89 9.63 8.60
N ALA A 273 2.96 10.09 7.96
CA ALA A 273 3.49 9.52 6.72
C ALA A 273 4.44 8.34 6.96
N GLY A 274 4.56 7.47 5.96
CA GLY A 274 5.55 6.38 5.92
C GLY A 274 5.10 5.06 6.53
N ALA A 275 3.86 4.93 7.00
CA ALA A 275 3.33 3.66 7.50
C ALA A 275 2.97 2.71 6.35
N VAL A 276 3.27 1.42 6.48
CA VAL A 276 2.87 0.39 5.49
C VAL A 276 2.06 -0.70 6.19
N PHE A 277 0.95 -1.09 5.58
CA PHE A 277 0.06 -2.13 6.07
C PHE A 277 0.04 -3.32 5.09
N ILE A 278 -0.15 -4.51 5.64
CA ILE A 278 -0.38 -5.73 4.88
C ILE A 278 -1.75 -6.28 5.25
N ALA A 279 -2.62 -6.45 4.25
CA ALA A 279 -3.86 -7.21 4.35
C ALA A 279 -3.59 -8.65 3.91
N THR A 280 -3.89 -9.63 4.76
CA THR A 280 -3.77 -11.05 4.46
C THR A 280 -5.16 -11.65 4.40
N GLU A 281 -5.55 -12.21 3.26
CA GLU A 281 -6.83 -12.93 3.13
C GLU A 281 -6.78 -14.19 4.00
N THR A 282 -7.85 -14.45 4.76
CA THR A 282 -7.84 -15.43 5.86
C THR A 282 -7.88 -16.88 5.41
N THR A 283 -8.33 -17.16 4.18
CA THR A 283 -8.52 -18.52 3.64
C THR A 283 -7.30 -19.02 2.87
N THR A 284 -6.83 -18.20 1.92
CA THR A 284 -5.74 -18.41 0.95
C THR A 284 -4.39 -17.98 1.51
N GLY A 285 -4.37 -17.00 2.43
CA GLY A 285 -3.14 -16.37 2.91
C GLY A 285 -2.52 -15.36 1.93
N GLN A 286 -3.21 -15.02 0.84
CA GLN A 286 -2.73 -14.04 -0.13
C GLN A 286 -2.57 -12.66 0.52
N GLN A 287 -1.50 -11.95 0.17
CA GLN A 287 -1.14 -10.67 0.79
C GLN A 287 -1.26 -9.49 -0.16
N TYR A 288 -1.83 -8.41 0.34
CA TYR A 288 -2.02 -7.14 -0.37
C TYR A 288 -1.38 -6.01 0.43
N ARG A 289 -0.59 -5.19 -0.25
CA ARG A 289 0.15 -4.08 0.37
C ARG A 289 -0.65 -2.78 0.28
N ILE A 290 -0.68 -2.03 1.38
CA ILE A 290 -1.29 -0.69 1.47
C ILE A 290 -0.26 0.31 2.01
N GLY A 291 0.00 1.38 1.25
CA GLY A 291 0.92 2.45 1.61
C GLY A 291 2.25 2.46 0.83
N PRO A 292 3.23 3.31 1.18
CA PRO A 292 3.31 4.06 2.44
C PRO A 292 2.23 5.15 2.55
N THR A 293 1.83 5.48 3.78
CA THR A 293 0.95 6.63 4.02
C THR A 293 1.62 7.94 3.61
N ASP A 294 0.85 8.85 3.04
CA ASP A 294 1.31 10.17 2.61
C ASP A 294 1.39 11.19 3.76
N SER A 295 1.69 12.45 3.45
CA SER A 295 1.77 13.54 4.44
C SER A 295 0.46 13.84 5.17
N THR A 296 -0.68 13.39 4.64
CA THR A 296 -2.01 13.49 5.26
C THR A 296 -2.36 12.26 6.09
N GLY A 297 -1.46 11.27 6.13
CA GLY A 297 -1.67 10.00 6.82
C GLY A 297 -2.53 9.03 6.02
N TYR A 298 -2.79 9.31 4.75
CA TYR A 298 -3.66 8.50 3.90
C TYR A 298 -2.85 7.49 3.09
N ALA A 299 -3.39 6.28 2.93
CA ALA A 299 -2.95 5.29 1.96
C ALA A 299 -4.14 4.49 1.43
N LYS A 300 -4.05 4.01 0.20
CA LYS A 300 -4.99 3.07 -0.41
C LYS A 300 -4.22 1.88 -0.98
N SER A 301 -4.88 0.73 -1.10
CA SER A 301 -4.31 -0.45 -1.76
C SER A 301 -3.88 -0.11 -3.19
N GLU A 302 -2.69 -0.57 -3.58
CA GLU A 302 -2.12 -0.30 -4.91
C GLU A 302 -2.83 -1.08 -6.02
N MET A 303 -3.39 -2.25 -5.65
CA MET A 303 -4.19 -3.09 -6.53
C MET A 303 -5.61 -3.20 -5.96
N PRO A 304 -6.61 -3.46 -6.82
CA PRO A 304 -7.92 -3.90 -6.38
C PRO A 304 -7.80 -5.15 -5.49
N ILE A 305 -8.67 -5.25 -4.50
CA ILE A 305 -8.66 -6.34 -3.52
C ILE A 305 -9.95 -7.14 -3.71
N PRO A 306 -9.86 -8.44 -4.01
CA PRO A 306 -11.04 -9.30 -4.16
C PRO A 306 -11.91 -9.31 -2.91
N TYR A 307 -13.19 -9.63 -3.05
CA TYR A 307 -14.03 -9.87 -1.89
C TYR A 307 -13.49 -11.03 -1.06
N GLY A 308 -13.73 -10.95 0.25
CA GLY A 308 -13.12 -11.87 1.19
C GLY A 308 -12.96 -11.29 2.58
N GLU A 309 -12.41 -12.09 3.47
CA GLU A 309 -12.09 -11.66 4.83
C GLU A 309 -10.59 -11.47 4.98
N TYR A 310 -10.21 -10.30 5.50
CA TYR A 310 -8.83 -9.85 5.56
C TYR A 310 -8.39 -9.55 6.98
N LYS A 311 -7.23 -10.08 7.37
CA LYS A 311 -6.48 -9.63 8.53
C LYS A 311 -5.45 -8.57 8.11
N ILE A 312 -5.62 -7.36 8.61
CA ILE A 312 -4.81 -6.19 8.26
C ILE A 312 -3.90 -5.85 9.44
N VAL A 313 -2.61 -5.68 9.19
CA VAL A 313 -1.59 -5.34 10.21
C VAL A 313 -0.65 -4.27 9.69
N GLU A 314 -0.17 -3.39 10.59
CA GLU A 314 0.90 -2.44 10.28
C GLU A 314 2.24 -3.19 10.26
N SER A 315 2.90 -3.20 9.10
CA SER A 315 4.17 -3.92 8.89
C SER A 315 5.38 -2.99 9.00
N VAL A 316 5.23 -1.72 8.63
CA VAL A 316 6.25 -0.69 8.79
C VAL A 316 5.66 0.49 9.54
N PHE A 317 6.27 0.86 10.66
CA PHE A 317 5.88 2.03 11.43
C PHE A 317 6.54 3.30 10.88
N PRO A 318 5.88 4.48 10.97
CA PRO A 318 6.52 5.77 10.76
C PRO A 318 7.76 5.94 11.63
N THR A 319 8.76 6.66 11.11
CA THR A 319 10.01 6.96 11.82
C THR A 319 9.74 7.54 13.22
N ASN A 320 10.38 6.98 14.24
CA ASN A 320 10.25 7.36 15.67
C ASN A 320 8.91 7.03 16.33
N TYR A 321 8.03 6.27 15.68
CA TYR A 321 6.76 5.84 16.24
C TYR A 321 6.73 4.33 16.51
N ARG A 322 5.89 3.92 17.46
CA ARG A 322 5.57 2.51 17.74
C ARG A 322 4.06 2.29 17.78
N ALA A 323 3.65 1.03 17.67
CA ALA A 323 2.27 0.61 17.77
C ALA A 323 1.57 1.17 19.03
N TYR A 324 0.31 1.60 18.89
CA TYR A 324 -0.52 2.06 20.01
C TYR A 324 -1.97 1.64 19.84
N GLY A 325 -2.58 1.08 20.90
CA GLY A 325 -3.97 0.64 20.86
C GLY A 325 -4.18 -0.56 19.93
N THR A 326 -5.08 -0.44 18.96
CA THR A 326 -5.40 -1.51 17.99
C THR A 326 -4.29 -1.68 16.96
N THR A 327 -3.76 -2.89 16.85
CA THR A 327 -2.64 -3.24 15.95
C THR A 327 -2.97 -4.24 14.85
N SER A 328 -4.18 -4.82 14.90
CA SER A 328 -4.68 -5.78 13.92
C SER A 328 -6.17 -5.56 13.73
N TRP A 329 -6.63 -5.61 12.49
CA TRP A 329 -8.05 -5.52 12.13
C TRP A 329 -8.44 -6.74 11.32
N THR A 330 -9.60 -7.33 11.61
CA THR A 330 -10.23 -8.31 10.72
C THR A 330 -11.44 -7.64 10.09
N LYS A 331 -11.50 -7.63 8.76
CA LYS A 331 -12.54 -6.93 7.99
C LYS A 331 -12.98 -7.79 6.80
N THR A 332 -14.27 -7.80 6.53
CA THR A 332 -14.85 -8.42 5.35
C THR A 332 -15.05 -7.36 4.28
N LEU A 333 -14.57 -7.64 3.07
CA LEU A 333 -14.83 -6.89 1.85
C LEU A 333 -15.85 -7.69 1.05
N ASN A 334 -17.00 -7.09 0.77
CA ASN A 334 -18.10 -7.71 0.04
C ASN A 334 -19.00 -6.64 -0.60
N LYS A 335 -20.03 -7.08 -1.34
CA LYS A 335 -20.99 -6.20 -2.03
C LYS A 335 -21.70 -5.17 -1.14
N ASP A 336 -21.82 -5.48 0.15
CA ASP A 336 -22.48 -4.62 1.14
C ASP A 336 -21.49 -3.63 1.79
N THR A 337 -20.20 -3.71 1.43
CA THR A 337 -19.17 -2.80 1.91
C THR A 337 -19.37 -1.43 1.25
N PRO A 338 -19.57 -0.35 2.03
CA PRO A 338 -19.77 0.99 1.48
C PRO A 338 -18.66 1.39 0.52
N ASN A 339 -19.03 1.84 -0.68
CA ASN A 339 -18.10 2.22 -1.75
C ASN A 339 -17.08 1.13 -2.13
N ALA A 340 -17.41 -0.15 -1.89
CA ALA A 340 -16.48 -1.28 -2.03
C ALA A 340 -15.12 -1.02 -1.35
N THR A 341 -15.11 -0.30 -0.23
CA THR A 341 -13.87 0.15 0.42
C THR A 341 -13.91 -0.09 1.92
N ILE A 342 -12.93 -0.86 2.41
CA ILE A 342 -12.66 -0.97 3.85
C ILE A 342 -11.81 0.23 4.28
N THR A 343 -12.30 1.00 5.25
CA THR A 343 -11.53 2.09 5.87
C THR A 343 -10.96 1.65 7.22
N ILE A 344 -9.65 1.79 7.39
CA ILE A 344 -8.92 1.56 8.64
C ILE A 344 -8.45 2.88 9.23
N ASN A 345 -8.62 3.03 10.54
CA ASN A 345 -8.05 4.13 11.31
C ASN A 345 -7.01 3.58 12.27
N ALA A 346 -5.75 3.95 12.09
CA ALA A 346 -4.62 3.39 12.84
C ALA A 346 -3.85 4.48 13.60
N VAL A 347 -3.54 4.24 14.87
CA VAL A 347 -2.90 5.21 15.77
C VAL A 347 -1.56 4.68 16.26
N ASN A 348 -0.52 5.52 16.24
CA ASN A 348 0.78 5.20 16.83
C ASN A 348 1.12 6.21 17.92
N GLU A 349 1.99 5.82 18.83
CA GLU A 349 2.57 6.75 19.79
C GLU A 349 4.03 7.01 19.44
N ILE A 350 4.47 8.25 19.69
CA ILE A 350 5.88 8.61 19.53
C ILE A 350 6.71 7.85 20.56
N ILE A 351 7.83 7.27 20.16
CA ILE A 351 8.70 6.55 21.09
C ILE A 351 9.30 7.58 22.06
N PRO A 352 9.08 7.45 23.38
CA PRO A 352 9.61 8.41 24.34
C PRO A 352 11.14 8.31 24.47
N GLY A 353 11.76 9.35 25.02
CA GLY A 353 13.15 9.37 25.43
C GLY A 353 13.30 9.64 26.92
N ASN A 354 14.54 9.82 27.37
CA ASN A 354 14.88 10.01 28.79
C ASN A 354 15.79 11.21 28.98
N CYS A 355 15.75 11.82 30.17
CA CYS A 355 16.71 12.83 30.63
C CYS A 355 17.54 12.26 31.78
N LYS A 356 18.87 12.26 31.66
CA LYS A 356 19.81 11.95 32.72
C LYS A 356 20.44 13.23 33.25
N ILE A 357 20.35 13.46 34.55
CA ILE A 357 21.02 14.54 35.25
C ILE A 357 22.26 13.96 35.92
N VAL A 358 23.40 14.64 35.74
CA VAL A 358 24.67 14.32 36.41
C VAL A 358 25.11 15.53 37.23
N LYS A 359 25.28 15.34 38.52
CA LYS A 359 25.63 16.37 39.47
C LYS A 359 27.05 16.19 39.98
N THR A 360 27.79 17.28 39.99
CA THR A 360 29.11 17.42 40.58
C THR A 360 29.13 18.60 41.55
N SER A 361 30.06 18.61 42.51
CA SER A 361 30.27 19.73 43.41
C SER A 361 31.73 19.79 43.86
N GLU A 362 32.17 20.99 44.25
CA GLU A 362 33.51 21.25 44.80
C GLU A 362 33.78 20.46 46.11
N ASP A 363 32.75 20.26 46.92
CA ASP A 363 32.81 19.59 48.24
C ASP A 363 32.47 18.09 48.20
N GLY A 364 32.14 17.55 47.03
CA GLY A 364 31.75 16.15 46.84
C GLY A 364 30.31 15.81 47.25
N VAL A 365 29.51 16.76 47.73
CA VAL A 365 28.07 16.57 48.02
C VAL A 365 27.27 16.62 46.71
N VAL A 366 26.95 15.43 46.19
CA VAL A 366 26.27 15.27 44.90
C VAL A 366 24.91 14.58 44.99
N ASP A 367 24.64 13.85 46.07
CA ASP A 367 23.37 13.18 46.35
C ASP A 367 22.45 14.08 47.18
N GLY A 368 21.13 13.88 47.06
CA GLY A 368 20.14 14.64 47.81
C GLY A 368 19.83 16.02 47.23
N ILE A 369 20.37 16.37 46.06
CA ILE A 369 20.13 17.67 45.40
C ILE A 369 18.89 17.58 44.51
N SER A 370 17.93 18.49 44.72
CA SER A 370 16.68 18.51 43.96
C SER A 370 16.81 19.27 42.64
N PHE A 371 16.20 18.72 41.59
CA PHE A 371 16.07 19.32 40.27
C PHE A 371 14.62 19.29 39.83
N THR A 372 14.17 20.37 39.19
CA THR A 372 12.86 20.44 38.54
C THR A 372 13.03 20.43 37.04
N LEU A 373 12.41 19.46 36.36
CA LEU A 373 12.32 19.37 34.91
C LEU A 373 10.93 19.83 34.45
N SER A 374 10.89 20.80 33.52
CA SER A 374 9.66 21.38 33.00
C SER A 374 9.67 21.47 31.47
N GLY A 375 8.55 21.16 30.81
CA GLY A 375 8.41 21.22 29.36
C GLY A 375 7.40 20.21 28.82
N ASN A 376 6.79 20.49 27.65
CA ASN A 376 5.82 19.61 26.99
C ASN A 376 4.71 19.06 27.91
N GLY A 377 4.19 19.90 28.82
CA GLY A 377 3.14 19.52 29.78
C GLY A 377 3.63 18.70 30.99
N VAL A 378 4.93 18.45 31.11
CA VAL A 378 5.57 17.81 32.27
C VAL A 378 6.12 18.88 33.20
N ASN A 379 5.91 18.70 34.52
CA ASN A 379 6.60 19.42 35.58
C ASN A 379 6.90 18.41 36.71
N LYS A 380 8.15 17.94 36.79
CA LYS A 380 8.57 16.89 37.73
C LYS A 380 9.80 17.34 38.51
N THR A 381 9.76 17.13 39.82
CA THR A 381 10.93 17.29 40.70
C THR A 381 11.54 15.93 40.98
N VAL A 382 12.86 15.83 40.85
CA VAL A 382 13.65 14.63 41.14
C VAL A 382 14.84 14.99 42.00
N THR A 383 15.39 14.01 42.71
CA THR A 383 16.54 14.20 43.59
C THR A 383 17.67 13.29 43.13
N THR A 384 18.89 13.80 43.09
CA THR A 384 20.08 13.00 42.75
C THR A 384 20.36 11.94 43.80
N ALA A 385 20.81 10.78 43.35
CA ALA A 385 21.22 9.66 44.19
C ALA A 385 22.35 8.88 43.51
N ASN A 386 22.89 7.88 44.19
CA ASN A 386 23.85 6.92 43.62
C ASN A 386 25.09 7.60 42.99
N GLY A 387 25.64 8.62 43.65
CA GLY A 387 26.82 9.33 43.15
C GLY A 387 26.49 10.48 42.20
N GLY A 388 25.39 11.19 42.46
CA GLY A 388 25.03 12.43 41.77
C GLY A 388 24.19 12.24 40.52
N GLU A 389 23.61 11.07 40.29
CA GLU A 389 22.87 10.78 39.06
C GLU A 389 21.37 10.59 39.31
N VAL A 390 20.56 11.03 38.35
CA VAL A 390 19.13 10.68 38.31
C VAL A 390 18.62 10.65 36.88
N THR A 391 17.75 9.71 36.55
CA THR A 391 17.15 9.57 35.21
C THR A 391 15.64 9.75 35.29
N ILE A 392 15.10 10.60 34.42
CA ILE A 392 13.68 10.81 34.20
C ILE A 392 13.31 10.14 32.87
N SER A 393 12.55 9.06 32.95
CA SER A 393 12.15 8.28 31.78
C SER A 393 10.79 8.70 31.21
N ASP A 394 10.46 8.15 30.04
CA ASP A 394 9.15 8.28 29.38
C ASP A 394 8.75 9.73 29.06
N LEU A 395 9.71 10.53 28.62
CA LEU A 395 9.50 11.90 28.19
C LEU A 395 9.18 11.94 26.68
N LYS A 396 8.10 12.64 26.30
CA LYS A 396 7.83 12.93 24.89
C LYS A 396 9.02 13.69 24.28
N PRO A 397 9.47 13.37 23.05
CA PRO A 397 10.53 14.12 22.40
C PRO A 397 10.22 15.62 22.33
N GLY A 398 11.24 16.45 22.56
CA GLY A 398 11.11 17.90 22.60
C GLY A 398 12.08 18.56 23.57
N THR A 399 11.97 19.87 23.73
CA THR A 399 12.86 20.66 24.59
C THR A 399 12.26 20.83 25.99
N TYR A 400 13.10 20.63 27.01
CA TYR A 400 12.79 20.79 28.41
C TYR A 400 13.79 21.74 29.07
N THR A 401 13.37 22.36 30.18
CA THR A 401 14.25 23.08 31.09
C THR A 401 14.51 22.23 32.33
N VAL A 402 15.73 22.31 32.86
CA VAL A 402 16.13 21.69 34.12
C VAL A 402 16.70 22.78 35.01
N THR A 403 16.14 22.88 36.21
CA THR A 403 16.51 23.89 37.21
C THR A 403 16.92 23.19 38.48
N GLU A 404 18.10 23.51 39.00
CA GLU A 404 18.52 23.08 40.34
C GLU A 404 17.82 23.91 41.42
N GLU A 405 17.48 23.28 42.54
CA GLU A 405 17.08 24.00 43.75
C GLU A 405 18.21 24.93 44.24
N ASN A 406 17.86 26.14 44.67
CA ASN A 406 18.84 27.06 45.22
C ASN A 406 19.22 26.63 46.65
N ILE A 407 20.51 26.39 46.87
CA ILE A 407 21.06 26.01 48.17
C ILE A 407 21.97 27.14 48.65
N ASP A 408 21.71 27.65 49.86
CA ASP A 408 22.28 28.91 50.36
C ASP A 408 23.81 29.02 50.29
N TYR A 409 24.55 27.92 50.52
CA TYR A 409 26.02 27.93 50.53
C TYR A 409 26.66 27.65 49.16
N TYR A 410 25.88 27.40 48.10
CA TYR A 410 26.37 27.29 46.72
C TYR A 410 26.03 28.54 45.90
N GLU A 411 26.88 28.84 44.92
CA GLU A 411 26.54 29.80 43.86
C GLU A 411 25.32 29.29 43.06
N PRO A 412 24.29 30.13 42.83
CA PRO A 412 23.11 29.72 42.08
C PRO A 412 23.46 29.20 40.69
N GLN A 413 22.87 28.06 40.32
CA GLN A 413 23.06 27.48 38.99
C GLN A 413 22.14 28.13 37.95
N GLU A 414 22.68 28.35 36.75
CA GLU A 414 21.91 28.72 35.57
C GLU A 414 20.92 27.60 35.18
N VAL A 415 19.74 28.00 34.70
CA VAL A 415 18.76 27.06 34.13
C VAL A 415 19.35 26.44 32.87
N ARG A 416 19.26 25.11 32.74
CA ARG A 416 19.76 24.38 31.57
C ARG A 416 18.60 23.95 30.68
N THR A 417 18.83 23.94 29.36
CA THR A 417 17.91 23.34 28.39
C THR A 417 18.44 21.97 27.95
N VAL A 418 17.54 21.03 27.73
CA VAL A 418 17.85 19.69 27.22
C VAL A 418 16.83 19.28 26.16
N THR A 419 17.30 18.72 25.05
CA THR A 419 16.44 18.22 23.98
C THR A 419 16.37 16.70 24.04
N ILE A 420 15.17 16.19 24.28
CA ILE A 420 14.88 14.75 24.29
C ILE A 420 14.61 14.31 22.85
N VAL A 421 15.39 13.33 22.39
CA VAL A 421 15.21 12.67 21.11
C VAL A 421 14.56 11.30 21.34
N SER A 422 13.69 10.90 20.42
CA SER A 422 12.96 9.64 20.48
C SER A 422 13.88 8.44 20.69
N GLY A 423 13.57 7.62 21.70
CA GLY A 423 14.33 6.41 22.06
C GLY A 423 15.72 6.66 22.65
N GLN A 424 16.13 7.91 22.88
CA GLN A 424 17.47 8.25 23.38
C GLN A 424 17.43 8.79 24.81
N THR A 425 18.59 8.75 25.47
CA THR A 425 18.80 9.42 26.76
C THR A 425 19.68 10.64 26.56
N ALA A 426 19.14 11.83 26.79
CA ALA A 426 19.90 13.07 26.80
C ALA A 426 20.51 13.30 28.18
N THR A 427 21.74 13.79 28.26
CA THR A 427 22.43 14.05 29.54
C THR A 427 22.61 15.54 29.75
N VAL A 428 22.31 16.03 30.95
CA VAL A 428 22.58 17.39 31.41
C VAL A 428 23.44 17.34 32.68
N THR A 429 24.39 18.27 32.79
CA THR A 429 25.34 18.29 33.92
C THR A 429 25.25 19.61 34.68
N PHE A 430 25.32 19.51 36.01
CA PHE A 430 25.37 20.63 36.94
C PHE A 430 26.61 20.51 37.83
N ASN A 431 27.22 21.65 38.18
CA ASN A 431 28.41 21.70 39.02
C ASN A 431 28.31 22.83 40.04
N ASN A 432 28.29 22.48 41.33
CA ASN A 432 28.16 23.46 42.39
C ASN A 432 29.52 23.93 42.90
N THR A 433 29.63 25.25 43.06
CA THR A 433 30.78 25.94 43.63
C THR A 433 30.35 26.59 44.93
N LEU A 434 31.17 26.48 45.97
CA LEU A 434 30.87 27.08 47.27
C LEU A 434 30.94 28.61 47.18
N LYS A 435 29.97 29.30 47.80
CA LYS A 435 30.05 30.75 47.98
C LYS A 435 31.25 31.10 48.86
N ARG A 436 31.97 32.15 48.49
CA ARG A 436 33.13 32.65 49.26
C ARG A 436 32.95 34.12 49.59
N GLY A 437 33.36 34.50 50.80
CA GLY A 437 33.39 35.88 51.25
C GLY A 437 34.83 36.33 51.53
N GLU A 438 35.05 37.63 51.56
CA GLU A 438 36.31 38.23 51.96
C GLU A 438 36.23 38.77 53.39
N LEU A 439 37.25 38.49 54.20
CA LEU A 439 37.41 39.07 55.53
C LEU A 439 38.56 40.07 55.51
N LYS A 440 38.28 41.33 55.86
CA LYS A 440 39.30 42.37 56.02
C LYS A 440 39.41 42.76 57.48
N VAL A 441 40.58 42.55 58.07
CA VAL A 441 40.91 43.01 59.43
C VAL A 441 41.64 44.35 59.33
N VAL A 442 41.13 45.36 60.02
CA VAL A 442 41.79 46.67 60.14
C VAL A 442 42.18 46.88 61.60
N LYS A 443 43.49 46.91 61.87
CA LYS A 443 44.04 47.17 63.21
C LYS A 443 44.38 48.66 63.35
N THR A 444 43.87 49.30 64.39
CA THR A 444 44.22 50.67 64.79
C THR A 444 44.78 50.66 66.22
N SER A 445 45.55 51.69 66.59
CA SER A 445 45.97 51.97 67.96
C SER A 445 46.01 53.48 68.22
N GLU A 446 45.91 53.88 69.48
CA GLU A 446 45.91 55.31 69.87
C GLU A 446 47.26 56.00 69.60
N ASP A 447 48.35 55.24 69.65
CA ASP A 447 49.73 55.68 69.44
C ASP A 447 50.29 55.37 68.04
N ASN A 448 49.47 54.81 67.14
CA ASN A 448 49.83 54.30 65.81
C ASN A 448 50.81 53.10 65.76
N THR A 449 51.15 52.49 66.89
CA THR A 449 51.95 51.25 66.94
C THR A 449 51.09 50.02 66.56
N VAL A 450 51.10 49.64 65.28
CA VAL A 450 50.32 48.50 64.75
C VAL A 450 51.17 47.42 64.04
N GLU A 451 52.49 47.61 63.96
CA GLU A 451 53.41 46.70 63.29
C GLU A 451 53.58 45.39 64.07
N GLY A 452 53.69 44.26 63.36
CA GLY A 452 53.93 42.94 63.95
C GLY A 452 52.71 42.24 64.57
N VAL A 453 51.52 42.85 64.55
CA VAL A 453 50.30 42.21 65.06
C VAL A 453 49.84 41.09 64.12
N GLN A 454 49.72 39.87 64.65
CA GLN A 454 49.20 38.72 63.93
C GLN A 454 47.78 38.39 64.39
N PHE A 455 46.95 37.97 63.44
CA PHE A 455 45.60 37.47 63.67
C PHE A 455 45.51 36.03 63.21
N LYS A 456 44.68 35.24 63.89
CA LYS A 456 44.30 33.90 63.47
C LYS A 456 42.81 33.89 63.18
N LEU A 457 42.42 33.35 62.03
CA LEU A 457 41.02 33.09 61.70
C LEU A 457 40.68 31.63 62.03
N SER A 458 39.64 31.41 62.83
CA SER A 458 39.13 30.07 63.15
C SER A 458 37.60 30.05 63.12
N GLY A 459 36.98 29.02 62.55
CA GLY A 459 35.53 28.84 62.56
C GLY A 459 35.03 27.67 61.72
N THR A 460 33.73 27.60 61.51
CA THR A 460 33.07 26.60 60.63
C THR A 460 32.30 27.35 59.53
N SER A 461 32.50 26.98 58.27
CA SER A 461 31.77 27.54 57.13
C SER A 461 30.28 27.14 57.17
N LEU A 462 29.45 27.82 56.38
CA LEU A 462 28.04 27.45 56.19
C LEU A 462 27.87 26.04 55.57
N SER A 463 28.88 25.56 54.83
CA SER A 463 28.96 24.20 54.31
C SER A 463 29.53 23.17 55.30
N GLY A 464 29.83 23.58 56.54
CA GLY A 464 30.29 22.69 57.61
C GLY A 464 31.80 22.41 57.62
N HIS A 465 32.59 23.05 56.74
CA HIS A 465 34.04 22.89 56.72
C HIS A 465 34.73 23.78 57.76
N THR A 466 35.77 23.26 58.40
CA THR A 466 36.62 24.05 59.30
C THR A 466 37.44 25.08 58.52
N VAL A 467 37.46 26.33 59.00
CA VAL A 467 38.27 27.42 58.49
C VAL A 467 39.35 27.72 59.51
N GLU A 468 40.62 27.62 59.12
CA GLU A 468 41.80 27.93 59.93
C GLU A 468 42.83 28.64 59.03
N GLN A 469 43.17 29.90 59.33
CA GLN A 469 44.11 30.72 58.54
C GLN A 469 45.00 31.61 59.41
#